data_AF-A0A836UEK8-F1
#
_entry.id   AF-A0A836UEK8-F1
#
_cell.length_a   1.000
_cell.length_b   1.000
_cell.length_c   1.000
_cell.angle_alpha   90.00
_cell.angle_beta   90.00
_cell.angle_gamma   90.00
#
_symmetry.space_group_name_H-M   'P 1'
#
loop_
_entity.id
_entity.type
_entity.pdbx_description
1 polymer ?
#
loop_
_entity_poly.entity_id
_entity_poly.type
_entity_poly.pdbx_seq_one_letter_code
_entity_poly.pdbx_strand_id
1 'polypeptide(L)'
;MAVFISNDRRSDAESALNAAHTGLVMIETLATFNEGREETRNIHVGINSGNVIIGAIGAKLRRRDYTVISDSVNIAARLESAAEHDTVLISENSYDLIEDETEAQVLGPIEVKGKSEPITAYQVVLSVVGLCSRNAEGRQPARRKKRLPAN
;
A
#
# COMPACT_ATOMS: atom_id res chain seq x y z
N MET A 1 1.39 11.99 0.37
CA MET A 1 2.34 10.85 0.38
C MET A 1 2.66 10.47 1.81
N ALA A 2 2.58 9.19 2.14
CA ALA A 2 2.96 8.60 3.43
C ALA A 2 3.86 7.37 3.17
N VAL A 3 4.73 7.04 4.12
CA VAL A 3 5.65 5.90 4.01
C VAL A 3 5.57 5.06 5.28
N PHE A 4 5.30 3.77 5.11
CA PHE A 4 5.19 2.81 6.20
C PHE A 4 6.46 1.96 6.22
N ILE A 5 7.37 2.28 7.15
CA ILE A 5 8.68 1.65 7.24
C ILE A 5 8.58 0.40 8.13
N SER A 6 9.05 -0.74 7.61
CA SER A 6 9.29 -1.95 8.39
C SER A 6 10.61 -1.85 9.16
N ASN A 7 10.67 -2.52 10.31
CA ASN A 7 11.86 -2.59 11.16
C ASN A 7 11.78 -3.84 12.05
N ASP A 8 12.71 -4.04 12.98
CA ASP A 8 12.72 -5.19 13.90
C ASP A 8 11.40 -5.45 14.66
N ARG A 9 10.55 -4.42 14.77
CA ARG A 9 9.27 -4.46 15.49
C ARG A 9 8.03 -4.50 14.59
N ARG A 10 8.20 -4.33 13.27
CA ARG A 10 7.09 -4.25 12.30
C ARG A 10 7.53 -4.88 10.99
N SER A 11 6.83 -5.95 10.61
CA SER A 11 7.06 -6.64 9.34
C SER A 11 6.58 -5.81 8.13
N ASP A 12 7.05 -6.18 6.93
CA ASP A 12 6.57 -5.60 5.67
C ASP A 12 5.06 -5.81 5.50
N ALA A 13 4.55 -6.98 5.89
CA ALA A 13 3.12 -7.30 5.84
C ALA A 13 2.29 -6.39 6.74
N GLU A 14 2.72 -6.15 7.97
CA GLU A 14 2.04 -5.20 8.86
C GLU A 14 2.09 -3.77 8.31
N SER A 15 3.21 -3.34 7.73
CA SER A 15 3.31 -2.03 7.09
C SER A 15 2.37 -1.90 5.90
N ALA A 16 2.30 -2.92 5.05
CA ALA A 16 1.40 -2.97 3.89
C ALA A 16 -0.07 -2.95 4.33
N LEU A 17 -0.44 -3.74 5.34
CA LEU A 17 -1.81 -3.81 5.85
C LEU A 17 -2.24 -2.47 6.46
N ASN A 18 -1.36 -1.85 7.25
CA ASN A 18 -1.62 -0.52 7.82
C ASN A 18 -1.78 0.55 6.74
N ALA A 19 -1.00 0.47 5.65
CA ALA A 19 -1.13 1.38 4.52
C ALA A 19 -2.48 1.21 3.82
N ALA A 20 -2.87 -0.04 3.51
CA ALA A 20 -4.14 -0.36 2.85
C ALA A 20 -5.33 0.11 3.69
N HIS A 21 -5.34 -0.23 4.99
CA HIS A 21 -6.37 0.21 5.92
C HIS A 21 -6.45 1.74 6.02
N THR A 22 -5.30 2.42 6.11
CA THR A 22 -5.26 3.89 6.15
C THR A 22 -5.90 4.48 4.89
N GLY A 23 -5.63 3.90 3.71
CA GLY A 23 -6.27 4.30 2.46
C GLY A 23 -7.80 4.22 2.51
N LEU A 24 -8.34 3.10 3.00
CA LEU A 24 -9.79 2.90 3.14
C LEU A 24 -10.40 3.89 4.13
N VAL A 25 -9.79 4.04 5.31
CA VAL A 25 -10.27 4.99 6.33
C VAL A 25 -10.23 6.43 5.81
N MET A 26 -9.25 6.80 4.99
CA MET A 26 -9.22 8.12 4.36
C MET A 26 -10.41 8.35 3.44
N ILE A 27 -10.83 7.35 2.66
CA ILE A 27 -12.00 7.42 1.78
C ILE A 27 -13.28 7.55 2.60
N GLU A 28 -13.46 6.73 3.62
CA GLU A 28 -14.62 6.80 4.52
C GLU A 28 -14.72 8.15 5.23
N THR A 29 -13.58 8.67 5.69
CA THR A 29 -13.49 9.99 6.33
C THR A 29 -13.81 11.10 5.34
N LEU A 30 -13.40 10.97 4.08
CA LEU A 30 -13.71 11.93 3.03
C LEU A 30 -15.19 11.91 2.67
N ALA A 31 -15.82 10.74 2.62
CA ALA A 31 -17.26 10.61 2.42
C ALA A 31 -18.03 11.38 3.50
N THR A 32 -17.65 11.18 4.78
CA THR A 32 -18.21 11.95 5.91
C THR A 32 -17.93 13.45 5.77
N PHE A 33 -16.71 13.82 5.35
CA PHE A 33 -16.36 15.22 5.13
C PHE A 33 -17.23 15.87 4.05
N ASN A 34 -17.61 15.13 3.00
CA ASN A 34 -18.42 15.62 1.89
C ASN A 34 -19.90 15.78 2.25
N GLU A 35 -20.38 15.24 3.37
CA GLU A 35 -21.79 15.33 3.77
C GLU A 35 -22.24 16.78 3.93
N GLY A 36 -23.37 17.12 3.30
CA GLY A 36 -23.98 18.46 3.38
C GLY A 36 -23.22 19.56 2.63
N ARG A 37 -22.22 19.21 1.80
CA ARG A 37 -21.51 20.18 0.96
C ARG A 37 -22.09 20.23 -0.44
N GLU A 38 -22.13 21.43 -1.02
CA GLU A 38 -22.50 21.62 -2.43
C GLU A 38 -21.37 21.18 -3.38
N GLU A 39 -20.11 21.33 -2.95
CA GLU A 39 -18.94 20.88 -3.69
C GLU A 39 -18.25 19.71 -2.96
N THR A 40 -18.22 18.54 -3.60
CA THR A 40 -17.55 17.35 -3.08
C THR A 40 -16.10 17.27 -3.55
N ARG A 41 -15.28 16.57 -2.78
CA ARG A 41 -13.90 16.24 -3.14
C ARG A 41 -13.75 14.73 -3.25
N ASN A 42 -12.91 14.29 -4.18
CA ASN A 42 -12.57 12.89 -4.35
C ASN A 42 -11.07 12.72 -4.11
N ILE A 43 -10.66 11.52 -3.73
CA ILE A 43 -9.25 11.16 -3.63
C ILE A 43 -8.95 9.88 -4.39
N HIS A 44 -7.69 9.71 -4.73
CA HIS A 44 -7.13 8.50 -5.31
C HIS A 44 -6.03 8.00 -4.37
N VAL A 45 -5.94 6.69 -4.15
CA VAL A 45 -4.91 6.11 -3.29
C VAL A 45 -4.16 5.02 -4.04
N GLY A 46 -2.84 5.15 -4.15
CA GLY A 46 -1.95 4.15 -4.72
C GLY A 46 -0.90 3.68 -3.70
N ILE A 47 -0.77 2.36 -3.50
CA ILE A 47 0.12 1.77 -2.50
C ILE A 47 1.03 0.72 -3.15
N ASN A 48 2.32 0.83 -2.90
CA ASN A 48 3.30 -0.15 -3.34
C ASN A 48 4.28 -0.51 -2.22
N SER A 49 4.49 -1.81 -2.02
CA SER A 49 5.55 -2.35 -1.18
C SER A 49 6.82 -2.59 -2.00
N GLY A 50 7.93 -2.08 -1.49
CA GLY A 50 9.24 -2.27 -2.10
C GLY A 50 10.33 -1.49 -1.38
N ASN A 51 11.58 -1.77 -1.75
CA ASN A 51 12.73 -1.11 -1.15
C ASN A 51 12.74 0.38 -1.48
N VAL A 52 13.02 1.19 -0.47
CA VAL A 52 13.10 2.65 -0.59
C VAL A 52 14.38 3.15 0.08
N ILE A 53 15.05 4.09 -0.58
CA ILE A 53 16.17 4.82 0.02
C ILE A 53 15.61 6.14 0.53
N ILE A 54 15.76 6.36 1.83
CA ILE A 54 15.37 7.61 2.49
C ILE A 54 16.64 8.43 2.68
N GLY A 55 16.75 9.54 1.94
CA GLY A 55 17.88 10.46 2.03
C GLY A 55 17.45 11.80 2.62
N ALA A 56 18.29 12.38 3.49
CA ALA A 56 18.17 13.79 3.84
C ALA A 56 18.81 14.63 2.73
N ILE A 57 18.02 15.47 2.07
CA ILE A 57 18.50 16.44 1.07
C ILE A 57 18.47 17.81 1.75
N GLY A 58 19.64 18.46 1.86
CA GLY A 58 19.78 19.79 2.46
C GLY A 58 21.15 20.03 3.09
N ALA A 59 21.67 21.25 2.97
CA ALA A 59 22.90 21.66 3.66
C ALA A 59 22.67 21.62 5.18
N LYS A 60 23.68 21.16 5.94
CA LYS A 60 23.65 20.91 7.40
C LYS A 60 23.04 22.01 8.28
N LEU A 61 22.81 23.22 7.76
CA LEU A 61 22.46 24.39 8.56
C LEU A 61 21.01 24.87 8.45
N ARG A 62 20.22 24.53 7.43
CA ARG A 62 18.82 24.99 7.32
C ARG A 62 17.93 24.03 6.52
N ARG A 63 17.05 23.31 7.24
CA ARG A 63 16.02 22.36 6.76
C ARG A 63 16.58 21.07 6.14
N ARG A 64 16.28 19.94 6.79
CA ARG A 64 16.44 18.61 6.20
C ARG A 64 15.10 18.27 5.58
N ASP A 65 15.02 18.31 4.26
CA ASP A 65 13.89 17.72 3.56
C ASP A 65 14.23 16.24 3.36
N TYR A 66 13.39 15.35 3.88
CA TYR A 66 13.55 13.91 3.67
C TYR A 66 12.82 13.54 2.39
N THR A 67 13.57 13.16 1.38
CA THR A 67 13.02 12.71 0.10
C THR A 67 13.21 11.21 -0.01
N VAL A 68 12.17 10.53 -0.49
CA VAL A 68 12.26 9.14 -0.88
C VAL A 68 12.54 9.08 -2.37
N ILE A 69 13.67 8.49 -2.74
CA ILE A 69 14.05 8.28 -4.14
C ILE A 69 14.05 6.78 -4.35
N SER A 70 13.03 6.27 -5.05
CA SER A 70 12.98 4.86 -5.46
C SER A 70 11.96 4.66 -6.59
N ASP A 71 12.25 3.69 -7.45
CA ASP A 71 11.29 3.12 -8.40
C ASP A 71 9.98 2.73 -7.70
N SER A 72 10.06 2.24 -6.45
CA SER A 72 8.92 1.90 -5.62
C SER A 72 7.92 3.05 -5.43
N VAL A 73 8.39 4.30 -5.37
CA VAL A 73 7.52 5.49 -5.22
C VAL A 73 6.86 5.85 -6.54
N ASN A 74 7.55 5.68 -7.66
CA ASN A 74 6.98 5.91 -8.99
C ASN A 74 5.85 4.93 -9.29
N ILE A 75 5.97 3.68 -8.84
CA ILE A 75 4.91 2.66 -8.95
C ILE A 75 3.69 3.09 -8.13
N ALA A 76 3.87 3.51 -6.88
CA ALA A 76 2.77 3.99 -6.03
C ALA A 76 2.05 5.19 -6.68
N ALA A 77 2.80 6.17 -7.20
CA ALA A 77 2.23 7.33 -7.89
C ALA A 77 1.48 6.93 -9.18
N ARG A 78 1.96 5.90 -9.88
CA ARG A 78 1.29 5.38 -11.09
C ARG A 78 0.00 4.66 -10.76
N LEU A 79 -0.03 3.90 -9.67
CA LEU A 79 -1.25 3.28 -9.13
C LEU A 79 -2.26 4.35 -8.71
N GLU A 80 -1.81 5.38 -7.99
CA GLU A 80 -2.67 6.52 -7.60
C GLU A 80 -3.27 7.18 -8.83
N SER A 81 -2.47 7.44 -9.87
CA SER A 81 -2.95 8.06 -11.11
C SER A 81 -3.91 7.18 -11.92
N ALA A 82 -3.95 5.87 -11.65
CA ALA A 82 -4.80 4.91 -12.34
C ALA A 82 -6.01 4.47 -11.51
N ALA A 83 -6.08 4.89 -10.24
CA ALA A 83 -7.20 4.60 -9.37
C ALA A 83 -8.44 5.38 -9.83
N GLU A 84 -9.60 4.75 -9.77
CA GLU A 84 -10.88 5.44 -9.91
C GLU A 84 -11.16 6.27 -8.64
N HIS A 85 -12.05 7.25 -8.75
CA HIS A 85 -12.42 8.11 -7.62
C HIS A 85 -12.78 7.28 -6.39
N ASP A 86 -12.22 7.66 -5.24
CA ASP A 86 -12.51 7.08 -3.93
C ASP A 86 -12.22 5.57 -3.88
N THR A 87 -11.15 5.15 -4.55
CA THR A 87 -10.63 3.78 -4.50
C THR A 87 -9.17 3.70 -4.04
N VAL A 88 -8.81 2.51 -3.53
CA VAL A 88 -7.43 2.18 -3.14
C VAL A 88 -6.89 1.12 -4.08
N LEU A 89 -5.85 1.45 -4.83
CA LEU A 89 -5.10 0.51 -5.64
C LEU A 89 -3.79 0.11 -4.97
N ILE A 90 -3.49 -1.19 -5.02
CA ILE A 90 -2.25 -1.76 -4.52
C ILE A 90 -1.54 -2.55 -5.63
N SER A 91 -0.20 -2.57 -5.59
CA SER A 91 0.59 -3.44 -6.46
C SER A 91 0.48 -4.91 -6.06
N GLU A 92 0.84 -5.80 -6.98
CA GLU A 92 1.04 -7.23 -6.71
C GLU A 92 1.93 -7.49 -5.48
N ASN A 93 3.07 -6.80 -5.36
CA ASN A 93 3.94 -6.93 -4.19
C ASN A 93 3.23 -6.61 -2.87
N SER A 94 2.37 -5.60 -2.87
CA SER A 94 1.58 -5.25 -1.68
C SER A 94 0.52 -6.32 -1.41
N TYR A 95 -0.15 -6.80 -2.45
CA TYR A 95 -1.19 -7.82 -2.36
C TYR A 95 -0.64 -9.14 -1.82
N ASP A 96 0.48 -9.63 -2.34
CA ASP A 96 1.14 -10.86 -1.89
C ASP A 96 1.49 -10.84 -0.39
N LEU A 97 1.69 -9.66 0.19
CA LEU A 97 1.99 -9.50 1.62
C LEU A 97 0.74 -9.56 2.51
N ILE A 98 -0.44 -9.24 1.97
CA ILE A 98 -1.67 -9.01 2.75
C ILE A 98 -2.88 -9.78 2.24
N GLU A 99 -2.72 -10.67 1.25
CA GLU A 99 -3.80 -11.44 0.61
C GLU A 99 -4.63 -12.25 1.62
N ASP A 100 -4.01 -12.71 2.72
CA ASP A 100 -4.68 -13.46 3.79
C ASP A 100 -5.57 -12.58 4.70
N GLU A 101 -5.36 -11.27 4.71
CA GLU A 101 -6.01 -10.32 5.64
C GLU A 101 -6.80 -9.21 4.89
N THR A 102 -6.83 -9.25 3.55
CA THR A 102 -7.41 -8.22 2.68
C THR A 102 -8.14 -8.85 1.51
N GLU A 103 -9.36 -8.40 1.24
CA GLU A 103 -10.08 -8.73 0.01
C GLU A 103 -9.80 -7.68 -1.06
N ALA A 104 -9.33 -8.12 -2.22
CA ALA A 104 -9.03 -7.24 -3.34
C ALA A 104 -9.47 -7.84 -4.68
N GLN A 105 -9.88 -6.98 -5.60
CA GLN A 105 -10.23 -7.33 -6.96
C GLN A 105 -9.05 -7.04 -7.89
N VAL A 106 -8.65 -8.01 -8.71
CA VAL A 106 -7.66 -7.77 -9.76
C VAL A 106 -8.25 -6.87 -10.86
N LEU A 107 -7.56 -5.78 -11.19
CA LEU A 107 -7.93 -4.88 -12.29
C LEU A 107 -7.15 -5.16 -13.57
N GLY A 108 -5.97 -5.79 -13.44
CA GLY A 108 -5.11 -6.15 -14.56
C GLY A 108 -3.81 -5.33 -14.62
N PRO A 109 -3.06 -5.47 -15.72
CA PRO A 109 -1.73 -4.85 -15.86
C PRO A 109 -1.80 -3.33 -16.07
N ILE A 110 -0.96 -2.61 -15.34
CA ILE A 110 -0.73 -1.17 -15.50
C ILE A 110 0.69 -0.92 -16.03
N GLU A 111 0.76 -0.21 -17.15
CA GLU A 111 2.02 0.22 -17.75
C GLU A 111 2.68 1.32 -16.90
N VAL A 112 3.93 1.07 -16.50
CA VAL A 112 4.77 2.03 -15.76
C VAL A 112 5.94 2.45 -16.64
N LYS A 113 6.06 3.75 -16.89
CA LYS A 113 7.14 4.31 -17.72
C LYS A 113 8.50 3.89 -17.16
N GLY A 114 9.32 3.26 -18.00
CA GLY A 114 10.67 2.82 -17.63
C GLY A 114 10.74 1.38 -17.10
N LYS A 115 9.62 0.68 -16.98
CA LYS A 115 9.60 -0.78 -16.78
C LYS A 115 9.25 -1.51 -18.06
N SER A 116 9.91 -2.65 -18.26
CA SER A 116 9.65 -3.56 -19.38
C SER A 116 8.44 -4.46 -19.13
N GLU A 117 8.10 -4.71 -17.87
CA GLU A 117 6.99 -5.55 -17.46
C GLU A 117 5.92 -4.69 -16.79
N PRO A 118 4.64 -4.84 -17.18
CA PRO A 118 3.55 -4.14 -16.53
C PRO A 118 3.33 -4.67 -15.11
N ILE A 119 2.76 -3.83 -14.25
CA ILE A 119 2.48 -4.18 -12.87
C ILE A 119 1.01 -4.53 -12.73
N THR A 120 0.71 -5.73 -12.23
CA THR A 120 -0.67 -6.11 -11.91
C THR A 120 -1.17 -5.26 -10.73
N ALA A 121 -2.30 -4.59 -10.94
CA ALA A 121 -2.95 -3.78 -9.93
C ALA A 121 -4.18 -4.48 -9.34
N TYR A 122 -4.37 -4.28 -8.05
CA TYR A 122 -5.47 -4.81 -7.27
C TYR A 122 -6.20 -3.65 -6.59
N GLN A 123 -7.53 -3.63 -6.69
CA GLN A 123 -8.38 -2.70 -5.94
C GLN A 123 -8.76 -3.33 -4.62
N VAL A 124 -8.47 -2.67 -3.51
CA VAL A 124 -8.85 -3.14 -2.17
C VAL A 124 -10.33 -2.86 -1.96
N VAL A 125 -11.06 -3.90 -1.54
CA VAL A 125 -12.51 -3.84 -1.24
C VAL A 125 -12.73 -3.83 0.26
N LEU A 126 -11.97 -4.63 1.01
CA LEU A 126 -12.05 -4.73 2.46
C LEU A 126 -10.67 -5.02 3.03
N SER A 127 -10.31 -4.34 4.12
CA SER A 127 -9.17 -4.73 4.95
C SER A 127 -9.66 -5.12 6.34
N VAL A 128 -9.36 -6.33 6.80
CA VAL A 128 -9.65 -6.73 8.17
C VAL A 128 -8.43 -6.36 9.02
N VAL A 129 -8.52 -5.29 9.79
CA VAL A 129 -7.49 -5.01 10.79
C VAL A 129 -7.85 -5.71 12.08
N GLY A 130 -7.16 -6.81 12.36
CA GLY A 130 -6.94 -7.22 13.73
C GLY A 130 -6.12 -6.15 14.43
N LEU A 131 -6.80 -5.21 15.11
CA LEU A 131 -6.18 -4.07 15.79
C LEU A 131 -4.95 -4.49 16.61
N CYS A 132 -3.90 -3.70 16.42
CA CYS A 132 -2.62 -3.69 17.10
C CYS A 132 -2.71 -4.03 18.61
N SER A 133 -1.69 -4.76 19.10
CA SER A 133 -1.43 -5.19 20.48
C SER A 133 -2.03 -6.52 20.94
N ARG A 134 -1.54 -7.63 20.36
CA ARG A 134 -1.37 -8.87 21.13
C ARG A 134 0.10 -9.25 21.03
N ASN A 135 0.78 -9.05 22.16
CA ASN A 135 2.11 -9.51 22.57
C ASN A 135 2.93 -10.28 21.53
N ALA A 136 4.19 -9.87 21.40
CA ALA A 136 5.26 -10.64 20.80
C ALA A 136 5.40 -12.00 21.50
N GLU A 137 4.61 -12.99 21.10
CA GLU A 137 4.80 -14.41 21.39
C GLU A 137 3.85 -15.24 20.50
N GLY A 138 4.41 -15.85 19.45
CA GLY A 138 3.83 -17.02 18.81
C GLY A 138 2.80 -16.80 17.69
N ARG A 139 3.22 -16.26 16.53
CA ARG A 139 2.58 -16.61 15.25
C ARG A 139 3.51 -17.56 14.51
N GLN A 140 3.26 -18.87 14.65
CA GLN A 140 3.87 -19.88 13.79
C GLN A 140 3.31 -19.67 12.37
N PRO A 141 4.15 -19.50 11.33
CA PRO A 141 3.65 -19.24 9.99
C PRO A 141 2.81 -20.43 9.51
N ALA A 142 1.66 -20.11 8.89
CA ALA A 142 0.76 -21.08 8.30
C ALA A 142 1.52 -21.97 7.32
N ARG A 143 1.34 -23.28 7.47
CA ARG A 143 2.01 -24.31 6.66
C ARG A 143 1.76 -24.03 5.17
N ARG A 144 2.84 -23.73 4.44
CA ARG A 144 2.94 -23.79 2.98
C ARG A 144 2.17 -25.03 2.47
N LYS A 145 1.04 -24.82 1.77
CA LYS A 145 0.40 -25.91 1.02
C LYS A 145 1.42 -26.37 -0.02
N LYS A 146 1.94 -27.59 0.14
CA LYS A 146 2.83 -28.24 -0.83
C LYS A 146 2.12 -28.22 -2.19
N ARG A 147 2.71 -27.53 -3.17
CA ARG A 147 2.38 -27.76 -4.59
C ARG A 147 2.55 -29.25 -4.86
N LEU A 148 1.48 -29.89 -5.30
CA LEU A 148 1.52 -31.24 -5.87
C LEU A 148 2.34 -31.18 -7.17
N PRO A 149 3.20 -32.17 -7.46
CA PRO A 149 3.89 -32.23 -8.75
C PRO A 149 2.87 -32.54 -9.86
N ALA A 150 2.98 -31.82 -10.97
CA ALA A 150 2.29 -32.16 -12.21
C ALA A 150 2.88 -33.46 -12.78
N ASN A 151 1.98 -34.33 -13.28
CA ASN A 151 2.29 -35.57 -14.00
C ASN A 151 3.09 -35.30 -15.28
#